data_AF-A0A552HEU4-F1
#
_entry.id   AF-A0A552HEU4-F1
#
_cell.length_a   1.000
_cell.length_b   1.000
_cell.length_c   1.000
_cell.angle_alpha   90.00
_cell.angle_beta   90.00
_cell.angle_gamma   90.00
#
_symmetry.space_group_name_H-M   'P 1'
#
loop_
_entity.id
_entity.type
_entity.pdbx_description
1 polymer ?
#
loop_
_entity_poly.entity_id
_entity_poly.type
_entity_poly.pdbx_seq_one_letter_code
_entity_poly.pdbx_strand_id
1 'polypeptide(L)' 'MGYESSRAETLKALTAQLTFANVDLSFWQDVLQALGSITRPHFLETIPHLAPLMLHFGGEVALREVLQGIRDVCRWWQ' A
#
# COMPACT_ATOMS: atom_id res chain seq x y z
N MET A 1 -16.86 -3.40 13.66
CA MET A 1 -15.59 -2.74 14.06
C MET A 1 -14.38 -3.68 14.12
N GLY A 2 -14.51 -5.02 14.13
CA GLY A 2 -13.33 -5.92 14.24
C GLY A 2 -12.61 -6.28 12.93
N TYR A 3 -13.30 -6.25 11.79
CA TYR A 3 -12.75 -6.76 10.51
C TYR A 3 -11.72 -5.82 9.88
N GLU A 4 -11.88 -4.51 10.05
CA GLU A 4 -11.01 -3.51 9.43
C GLU A 4 -9.65 -3.45 10.12
N SER A 5 -9.63 -3.47 11.47
CA SER A 5 -8.40 -3.58 12.25
C SER A 5 -7.64 -4.89 11.97
N SER A 6 -8.36 -6.00 11.80
CA SER A 6 -7.74 -7.27 11.39
C SER A 6 -7.06 -7.17 10.03
N ARG A 7 -7.62 -6.42 9.07
CA ARG A 7 -7.02 -6.27 7.73
C ARG A 7 -5.76 -5.40 7.77
N ALA A 8 -5.78 -4.31 8.54
CA ALA A 8 -4.62 -3.45 8.71
C ALA A 8 -3.45 -4.20 9.37
N GLU A 9 -3.74 -5.00 10.41
CA GLU A 9 -2.73 -5.85 11.06
C GLU A 9 -2.21 -6.96 10.14
N THR A 10 -3.09 -7.59 9.35
CA THR A 10 -2.66 -8.57 8.33
C THR A 10 -1.76 -7.94 7.27
N LEU A 11 -2.07 -6.73 6.80
CA LEU A 11 -1.23 -6.02 5.83
C LEU A 11 0.14 -5.69 6.43
N LYS A 12 0.17 -5.26 7.69
CA LYS A 12 1.39 -4.96 8.44
C LYS A 12 2.27 -6.20 8.64
N ALA A 13 1.65 -7.33 9.00
CA ALA A 13 2.32 -8.61 9.16
C ALA A 13 2.83 -9.20 7.84
N LEU A 14 2.10 -8.99 6.73
CA LEU A 14 2.55 -9.34 5.38
C LEU A 14 3.75 -8.50 4.96
N THR A 15 3.70 -7.19 5.22
CA THR A 15 4.79 -6.26 4.89
C THR A 15 6.08 -6.62 5.62
N ALA A 16 5.98 -7.12 6.86
CA ALA A 16 7.13 -7.57 7.65
C ALA A 16 7.72 -8.92 7.17
N GLN A 17 6.94 -9.76 6.49
CA GLN A 17 7.36 -11.07 5.98
C GLN A 17 7.86 -11.04 4.53
N LEU A 18 7.69 -9.91 3.84
CA LEU A 18 8.22 -9.69 2.49
C LEU A 18 9.74 -9.65 2.51
N THR A 19 10.34 -10.83 2.41
CA THR A 19 11.71 -10.97 1.94
C THR A 19 11.66 -10.75 0.44
N PHE A 20 12.38 -9.74 -0.04
CA PHE A 20 12.36 -9.20 -1.42
C PHE A 20 12.52 -10.22 -2.57
N ALA A 21 12.88 -11.47 -2.28
CA ALA A 21 13.03 -12.55 -3.25
C ALA A 21 11.71 -13.17 -3.77
N ASN A 22 10.57 -12.95 -3.11
CA ASN A 22 9.32 -13.66 -3.40
C ASN A 22 8.14 -12.74 -3.81
N VAL A 23 8.42 -11.50 -4.22
CA VAL A 23 7.37 -10.55 -4.62
C VAL A 23 6.91 -10.85 -6.05
N ASP A 24 5.93 -11.73 -6.19
CA ASP A 24 5.33 -12.11 -7.47
C ASP A 24 4.14 -11.19 -7.85
N LEU A 25 3.71 -11.21 -9.12
CA LEU A 25 2.55 -10.46 -9.61
C LEU A 25 1.26 -10.77 -8.80
N SER A 26 1.11 -12.01 -8.37
CA SER A 26 0.02 -12.47 -7.50
C SER A 26 0.00 -11.76 -6.15
N PHE A 27 1.18 -11.52 -5.56
CA PHE A 27 1.30 -10.73 -4.33
C PHE A 27 0.85 -9.28 -4.53
N TRP A 28 1.22 -8.67 -5.65
CA TRP A 28 0.77 -7.31 -5.98
C TRP A 28 -0.73 -7.21 -6.19
N GLN A 29 -1.37 -8.25 -6.77
CA GLN A 29 -2.83 -8.29 -6.86
C GLN A 29 -3.48 -8.30 -5.48
N ASP A 30 -2.98 -9.12 -4.54
CA ASP A 30 -3.50 -9.17 -3.17
C ASP A 30 -3.33 -7.83 -2.44
N VAL A 31 -2.17 -7.18 -2.61
CA VAL A 31 -1.91 -5.85 -2.03
C VAL A 31 -2.84 -4.79 -2.62
N LEU A 32 -3.01 -4.75 -3.94
CA LEU A 32 -3.89 -3.79 -4.60
C LEU A 32 -5.36 -4.04 -4.24
N GLN A 33 -5.78 -5.30 -4.14
CA GLN A 33 -7.12 -5.71 -3.71
C GLN A 33 -7.38 -5.25 -2.27
N ALA A 34 -6.41 -5.47 -1.37
CA ALA A 34 -6.49 -5.06 0.02
C ALA A 34 -6.56 -3.54 0.17
N LEU A 35 -5.72 -2.81 -0.56
CA LEU A 35 -5.70 -1.34 -0.62
C LEU A 35 -6.99 -0.76 -1.21
N GLY A 36 -7.55 -1.40 -2.24
CA GLY A 36 -8.79 -0.97 -2.89
C GLY A 36 -10.05 -1.19 -2.06
N SER A 37 -9.98 -1.98 -0.98
CA SER A 37 -11.14 -2.27 -0.14
C SER A 37 -11.02 -1.78 1.31
N ILE A 38 -10.03 -0.95 1.62
CA ILE A 38 -9.94 -0.21 2.89
C ILE A 38 -10.52 1.20 2.77
N THR A 39 -11.00 1.75 3.88
CA THR A 39 -11.54 3.10 3.94
C THR A 39 -10.44 4.16 3.80
N ARG A 40 -10.80 5.33 3.26
CA ARG A 40 -9.89 6.46 3.00
C ARG A 40 -8.89 6.79 4.13
N PRO A 41 -9.28 6.90 5.42
CA PRO A 41 -8.32 7.19 6.48
C PRO A 41 -7.27 6.08 6.63
N HIS A 42 -7.67 4.81 6.57
CA HIS A 42 -6.74 3.69 6.70
C HIS A 42 -5.88 3.48 5.46
N PHE A 43 -6.38 3.84 4.28
CA PHE A 43 -5.56 3.89 3.07
C PHE A 43 -4.40 4.88 3.23
N LEU A 44 -4.66 6.08 3.75
CA LEU A 44 -3.62 7.09 3.97
C LEU A 44 -2.60 6.66 5.05
N GLU A 45 -3.02 5.92 6.07
CA GLU A 45 -2.11 5.38 7.10
C GLU A 45 -1.20 4.26 6.60
N THR A 46 -1.59 3.52 5.55
CA THR A 46 -0.79 2.40 5.01
C THR A 46 0.25 2.84 3.98
N ILE A 47 0.14 4.03 3.40
CA ILE A 47 1.07 4.55 2.39
C ILE A 47 2.52 4.64 2.88
N PRO A 48 2.82 5.15 4.10
CA PRO A 48 4.18 5.24 4.59
C PRO A 48 4.83 3.85 4.75
N HIS A 49 4.04 2.81 5.01
CA HIS A 49 4.51 1.44 5.18
C HIS A 49 4.96 0.81 3.84
N LEU A 50 4.47 1.36 2.73
CA LEU A 50 4.83 0.91 1.38
C LEU A 50 6.03 1.69 0.81
N ALA A 51 6.46 2.79 1.45
CA ALA A 51 7.61 3.59 1.02
C ALA A 51 8.92 2.77 0.85
N PRO A 52 9.27 1.80 1.72
CA PRO A 52 10.45 0.97 1.54
C PRO A 52 10.38 0.10 0.28
N LEU A 53 9.18 -0.40 -0.06
CA LEU A 53 8.95 -1.20 -1.27
C LEU A 53 9.05 -0.32 -2.52
N MET A 54 8.44 0.87 -2.51
CA MET A 54 8.51 1.81 -3.63
C MET A 54 9.96 2.24 -3.92
N LEU A 55 10.73 2.57 -2.88
CA LEU A 55 12.16 2.89 -3.00
C LEU A 55 12.97 1.71 -3.51
N HIS A 56 12.64 0.48 -3.09
CA HIS A 56 13.34 -0.71 -3.55
C HIS A 56 13.09 -1.03 -5.03
N PHE A 57 11.84 -0.93 -5.49
CA PHE A 57 11.48 -1.32 -6.87
C PHE A 57 11.79 -0.27 -7.93
N GLY A 58 11.66 1.03 -7.60
CA GLY A 58 11.85 2.09 -8.59
C GLY A 58 12.50 3.36 -8.04
N GLY A 59 13.16 3.26 -6.88
CA GLY A 59 13.86 4.38 -6.27
C GLY A 59 12.94 5.53 -5.88
N GLU A 60 13.51 6.72 -5.75
CA GLU A 60 12.77 7.93 -5.39
C GLU A 60 11.73 8.33 -6.44
N VAL A 61 11.92 7.92 -7.70
CA VAL A 61 11.00 8.20 -8.80
C VAL A 61 9.66 7.48 -8.56
N ALA A 62 9.69 6.17 -8.26
CA ALA A 62 8.49 5.41 -7.98
C ALA A 62 7.74 5.94 -6.74
N LEU A 63 8.46 6.32 -5.68
CA LEU A 63 7.84 6.93 -4.50
C LEU A 63 7.11 8.24 -4.85
N ARG A 64 7.73 9.09 -5.67
CA ARG A 64 7.16 10.38 -6.08
C ARG A 64 5.91 10.19 -6.95
N GLU A 65 5.94 9.26 -7.90
CA GLU A 65 4.80 8.98 -8.77
C GLU A 65 3.60 8.44 -8.00
N VAL A 66 3.83 7.52 -7.05
CA VAL A 66 2.74 6.99 -6.23
C VAL A 66 2.14 8.08 -5.35
N LEU A 67 2.96 8.88 -4.67
CA LEU A 67 2.49 10.02 -3.88
C LEU A 67 1.68 11.02 -4.72
N GLN A 68 2.10 11.25 -5.97
CA GLN A 68 1.39 12.12 -6.89
C GLN A 68 0.04 11.52 -7.28
N GLY A 69 -0.04 10.22 -7.59
CA GLY A 69 -1.29 9.52 -7.89
C GLY A 69 -2.28 9.55 -6.72
N ILE A 70 -1.81 9.36 -5.49
CA ILE A 70 -2.63 9.46 -4.28
C ILE A 70 -3.20 10.87 -4.13
N ARG A 71 -2.38 11.89 -4.35
CA ARG A 71 -2.83 13.30 -4.30
C ARG A 71 -3.88 13.58 -5.36
N ASP A 72 -3.72 13.03 -6.56
CA ASP A 72 -4.67 13.21 -7.67
C ASP A 72 -6.03 12.59 -7.34
N VAL A 73 -6.05 11.33 -6.87
CA VAL A 73 -7.27 10.66 -6.39
C VAL A 73 -7.92 11.43 -5.24
N CYS A 74 -7.12 11.95 -4.30
CA CYS A 74 -7.64 12.78 -3.21
C CYS A 74 -8.29 14.09 -3.71
N ARG A 75 -7.79 14.67 -4.81
CA ARG A 75 -8.40 15.87 -5.42
C ARG A 75 -9.70 15.55 -6.15
N TRP A 76 -9.79 14.39 -6.80
CA TRP A 76 -11.01 13.96 -7.50
C TRP A 76 -12.19 13.70 -6.55
N TRP A 77 -11.91 13.55 -5.26
CA TRP A 77 -12.91 13.38 -4.22
C TRP A 77 -13.28 14.70 -3.50
N GLN A 78 -12.81 15.85 -3.98
CA GLN A 78 -13.38 17.16 -3.63
C GLN A 78 -14.65 17.45 -4.42
#